data_AF-A0A969TFJ9-F1
#
_entry.id   AF-A0A969TFJ9-F1
#
_cell.length_a   1.000
_cell.length_b   1.000
_cell.length_c   1.000
_cell.angle_alpha   90.00
_cell.angle_beta   90.00
_cell.angle_gamma   90.00
#
_symmetry.space_group_name_H-M   'P 1'
#
loop_
_entity.id
_entity.type
_entity.pdbx_description
1 polymer ?
#
loop_
_entity_poly.entity_id
_entity_poly.type
_entity_poly.pdbx_seq_one_letter_code
_entity_poly.pdbx_strand_id
1 'polypeptide(L)'
;MQLLPLDRTWLHQLEQRPWKSSALPTLSMNWEALFSAFVQQYLFVTLYRATVESLASENAARLSSMQAAEKNIEERLTDLNADYRSSRQNAITGELLDIVAGFEALNRPRC
;
A
#
# COMPACT_ATOMS: atom_id res chain seq x y z
N MET A 1 -7.44 -1.74 20.79
CA MET A 1 -7.41 -0.55 21.67
C MET A 1 -8.52 -0.67 22.69
N GLN A 2 -8.20 -0.76 23.98
CA GLN A 2 -9.18 -0.61 25.05
C GLN A 2 -9.16 0.87 25.45
N LEU A 3 -10.21 1.60 25.10
CA LEU A 3 -10.28 3.05 25.27
C LEU A 3 -10.66 3.42 26.71
N LEU A 4 -11.64 2.69 27.28
CA LEU A 4 -12.10 2.80 28.67
C LEU A 4 -12.62 1.44 29.17
N PRO A 5 -12.65 1.20 30.49
CA PRO A 5 -12.06 2.04 31.54
C PRO A 5 -10.52 2.07 31.47
N LEU A 6 -9.92 3.12 32.02
CA LEU A 6 -8.45 3.26 32.12
C LEU A 6 -7.88 2.02 32.81
N ASP A 7 -6.90 1.39 32.18
CA ASP A 7 -6.31 0.16 32.69
C ASP A 7 -5.66 0.41 34.06
N ARG A 8 -6.01 -0.44 35.03
CA ARG A 8 -5.48 -0.35 36.40
C ARG A 8 -3.97 -0.59 36.42
N THR A 9 -3.46 -1.45 35.53
CA THR A 9 -2.02 -1.70 35.48
C THR A 9 -1.27 -0.47 34.95
N TRP A 10 -1.85 0.22 33.96
CA TRP A 10 -1.34 1.49 33.45
C TRP A 10 -1.36 2.61 34.51
N LEU A 11 -2.41 2.71 35.32
CA LEU A 11 -2.47 3.68 36.42
C LEU A 11 -1.36 3.45 37.45
N HIS A 12 -1.14 2.19 37.86
CA HIS A 12 -0.05 1.85 38.78
C HIS A 12 1.34 2.16 38.18
N GLN A 13 1.51 1.97 36.87
CA GLN A 13 2.76 2.36 36.20
C GLN A 13 2.96 3.88 36.16
N LEU A 14 1.89 4.67 36.01
CA LEU A 14 1.99 6.13 36.07
C LEU A 14 2.36 6.63 37.46
N GLU A 15 1.80 6.02 38.51
CA GLU A 15 2.10 6.36 39.89
C GLU A 15 3.59 6.14 40.23
N GLN A 16 4.19 5.09 39.66
CA GLN A 16 5.62 4.78 39.86
C GLN A 16 6.58 5.68 39.07
N ARG A 17 6.08 6.51 38.14
CA ARG A 17 6.95 7.38 37.34
C ARG A 17 7.39 8.58 38.15
N PRO A 18 8.72 8.83 38.28
CA PRO A 18 9.20 10.02 38.95
C PRO A 18 8.77 11.27 38.18
N TRP A 19 8.20 12.22 38.90
CA TRP A 19 7.82 13.51 38.34
C TRP A 19 9.09 14.25 37.90
N LYS A 20 9.21 14.52 36.59
CA LYS A 20 10.46 15.03 36.01
C LYS A 20 10.68 16.54 36.21
N SER A 21 9.65 17.29 36.56
CA SER A 21 9.69 18.75 36.67
C SER A 21 9.74 19.19 38.14
N SER A 22 10.39 20.31 38.44
CA SER A 22 10.28 20.94 39.77
C SER A 22 8.95 21.67 40.00
N ALA A 23 8.14 21.86 38.95
CA ALA A 23 6.83 22.47 39.05
C ALA A 23 5.78 21.44 39.51
N LEU A 24 5.15 21.71 40.65
CA LEU A 24 4.03 20.90 41.15
C LEU A 24 2.76 21.16 40.32
N PRO A 25 1.96 20.12 40.04
CA PRO A 25 0.69 20.30 39.35
C PRO A 25 -0.27 21.12 40.22
N THR A 26 -0.74 22.24 39.68
CA THR A 26 -1.74 23.09 40.31
C THR A 26 -3.12 22.79 39.76
N LEU A 27 -4.14 22.82 40.62
CA LEU A 27 -5.54 22.70 40.21
C LEU A 27 -6.03 24.07 39.77
N SER A 28 -6.27 24.25 38.47
CA SER A 28 -6.80 25.50 37.92
C SER A 28 -8.30 25.69 38.18
N MET A 29 -9.02 24.61 38.48
CA MET A 29 -10.46 24.57 38.75
C MET A 29 -10.78 23.46 39.75
N ASN A 30 -12.06 23.25 40.07
CA ASN A 30 -12.47 22.16 40.94
C ASN A 30 -12.07 20.78 40.37
N TRP A 31 -11.87 19.79 41.25
CA TRP A 31 -11.37 18.47 40.87
C TRP A 31 -12.28 17.75 39.86
N GLU A 32 -13.60 17.78 40.09
CA GLU A 32 -14.56 17.05 39.27
C GLU A 32 -14.62 17.57 37.82
N ALA A 33 -14.65 18.89 37.65
CA ALA A 33 -14.65 19.52 36.33
C ALA A 33 -13.31 19.31 35.61
N LEU A 34 -12.18 19.44 36.33
CA LEU A 34 -10.87 19.21 35.76
C LEU A 34 -10.72 17.75 35.28
N PHE A 35 -11.13 16.79 36.12
CA PHE A 35 -11.05 15.38 35.80
C PHE A 35 -11.94 15.03 34.59
N SER A 36 -13.18 15.52 34.57
CA SER A 36 -14.09 15.33 33.42
C SER A 36 -13.49 15.88 32.12
N ALA A 37 -12.96 17.11 32.15
CA ALA A 37 -12.33 17.73 30.98
C ALA A 37 -11.09 16.94 30.52
N PHE A 38 -10.27 16.47 31.46
CA PHE A 38 -9.09 15.66 31.16
C PHE A 38 -9.45 14.34 30.48
N VAL A 39 -10.46 13.62 31.00
CA VAL A 39 -10.94 12.37 30.41
C VAL A 39 -11.48 12.60 28.99
N GLN A 40 -12.28 13.65 28.79
CA GLN A 40 -12.80 14.00 27.45
C GLN A 40 -11.68 14.27 26.46
N GLN A 41 -10.68 15.06 26.87
CA GLN A 41 -9.55 15.40 26.00
C GLN A 41 -8.65 14.19 25.73
N TYR A 42 -8.42 13.33 26.72
CA TYR A 42 -7.69 12.08 26.54
C TYR A 42 -8.38 11.18 25.51
N LEU A 43 -9.70 11.01 25.60
CA LEU A 43 -10.49 10.24 24.64
C LEU A 43 -10.39 10.83 23.24
N PHE A 44 -10.58 12.15 23.12
CA PHE A 44 -10.48 12.85 21.84
C PHE A 44 -9.12 12.62 21.18
N VAL A 45 -8.02 12.85 21.92
CA VAL A 45 -6.66 12.69 21.39
C VAL A 45 -6.38 11.24 21.01
N THR A 46 -6.83 10.27 21.83
CA THR A 46 -6.60 8.85 21.55
C THR A 46 -7.35 8.40 20.30
N LEU A 47 -8.61 8.80 20.16
CA LEU A 47 -9.42 8.48 18.98
C LEU A 47 -8.85 9.15 17.73
N TYR A 48 -8.51 10.44 17.83
CA TYR A 48 -7.91 11.19 16.72
C TYR A 48 -6.62 10.53 16.24
N ARG A 49 -5.72 10.17 17.17
CA ARG A 49 -4.49 9.45 16.81
C ARG A 49 -4.77 8.13 16.10
N ALA A 50 -5.71 7.33 16.61
CA ALA A 50 -6.11 6.07 15.97
C ALA A 50 -6.60 6.29 14.54
N THR A 51 -7.40 7.33 14.29
CA THR A 51 -7.91 7.64 12.95
C THR A 51 -6.80 8.08 12.00
N VAL A 52 -5.86 8.91 12.47
CA VAL A 52 -4.71 9.36 11.66
C VAL A 52 -3.79 8.19 11.33
N GLU A 53 -3.50 7.32 12.30
CA GLU A 53 -2.70 6.10 12.08
C GLU A 53 -3.38 5.14 11.11
N SER A 54 -4.71 4.98 11.21
CA SER A 54 -5.50 4.17 10.27
C SER A 54 -5.45 4.73 8.84
N LEU A 55 -5.60 6.04 8.68
CA LEU A 55 -5.56 6.70 7.36
C LEU A 55 -4.17 6.55 6.72
N ALA A 56 -3.11 6.76 7.50
CA ALA A 56 -1.74 6.57 7.02
C ALA A 56 -1.50 5.11 6.59
N SER A 57 -1.99 4.16 7.39
CA SER A 57 -1.88 2.73 7.11
C SER A 57 -2.66 2.30 5.86
N GLU A 58 -3.87 2.85 5.65
CA GLU A 58 -4.66 2.62 4.44
C GLU A 58 -3.94 3.14 3.19
N ASN A 59 -3.40 4.36 3.26
CA ASN A 59 -2.67 4.95 2.13
C ASN A 59 -1.41 4.14 1.79
N ALA A 60 -0.68 3.67 2.79
CA ALA A 60 0.47 2.79 2.58
C ALA A 60 0.07 1.45 1.94
N ALA A 61 -1.02 0.83 2.40
CA ALA A 61 -1.55 -0.41 1.82
C ALA A 61 -1.99 -0.21 0.37
N ARG A 62 -2.64 0.93 0.07
CA ARG A 62 -3.04 1.30 -1.29
C ARG A 62 -1.83 1.47 -2.20
N LEU A 63 -0.80 2.18 -1.76
CA LEU A 63 0.43 2.37 -2.52
C LEU A 63 1.11 1.03 -2.83
N SER A 64 1.25 0.17 -1.82
CA SER A 64 1.84 -1.16 -2.00
C SER A 64 1.05 -2.02 -3.00
N SER A 65 -0.28 -1.96 -2.94
CA SER A 65 -1.15 -2.68 -3.87
C SER A 65 -1.01 -2.16 -5.31
N MET A 66 -0.91 -0.85 -5.49
CA MET A 66 -0.70 -0.24 -6.81
C MET A 66 0.68 -0.57 -7.39
N GLN A 67 1.74 -0.57 -6.56
CA GLN A 67 3.08 -0.98 -6.98
C GLN A 67 3.12 -2.45 -7.44
N ALA A 68 2.39 -3.33 -6.74
CA ALA A 68 2.26 -4.72 -7.18
C ALA A 68 1.51 -4.83 -8.52
N ALA A 69 0.45 -4.04 -8.71
CA ALA A 69 -0.28 -3.98 -9.98
C ALA A 69 0.59 -3.44 -11.13
N GLU A 70 1.37 -2.38 -10.89
CA GLU A 70 2.32 -1.80 -11.86
C GLU A 70 3.33 -2.84 -12.32
N LYS A 71 3.98 -3.54 -11.37
CA LYS A 71 4.93 -4.62 -11.70
C LYS A 71 4.28 -5.72 -12.55
N ASN A 72 3.07 -6.15 -12.19
CA ASN A 72 2.34 -7.16 -12.97
C ASN A 72 2.02 -6.68 -14.39
N ILE A 73 1.69 -5.39 -14.57
CA ILE A 73 1.44 -4.81 -15.88
C ILE A 73 2.72 -4.78 -16.71
N GLU A 74 3.85 -4.40 -16.12
CA GLU A 74 5.16 -4.39 -16.80
C GLU A 74 5.60 -5.78 -17.25
N GLU A 75 5.44 -6.80 -16.39
CA GLU A 75 5.69 -8.20 -16.72
C GLU A 75 4.81 -8.63 -17.92
N ARG A 76 3.50 -8.36 -17.85
CA ARG A 76 2.56 -8.70 -18.93
C ARG A 76 2.87 -7.97 -20.23
N LEU A 77 3.27 -6.70 -20.15
CA LEU A 77 3.67 -5.93 -21.33
C LEU A 77 4.93 -6.53 -21.98
N THR A 78 5.87 -7.00 -21.17
CA THR A 78 7.08 -7.67 -21.66
C THR A 78 6.73 -8.95 -22.42
N ASP A 79 5.85 -9.77 -21.84
CA ASP A 79 5.38 -11.01 -22.46
C ASP A 79 4.67 -10.73 -23.80
N LEU A 80 3.71 -9.79 -23.81
CA LEU A 80 2.98 -9.42 -25.02
C LEU A 80 3.92 -8.91 -26.12
N ASN A 81 4.96 -8.16 -25.76
CA ASN A 81 5.95 -7.68 -26.74
C ASN A 81 6.80 -8.82 -27.29
N ALA A 82 7.15 -9.82 -26.48
CA ALA A 82 7.87 -11.01 -26.93
C ALA A 82 7.01 -11.80 -27.92
N ASP A 83 5.73 -12.03 -27.58
CA ASP A 83 4.77 -12.71 -28.44
C ASP A 83 4.54 -11.97 -29.76
N TYR A 84 4.39 -10.64 -29.71
CA TYR A 84 4.25 -9.81 -30.91
C TYR A 84 5.46 -9.93 -31.84
N ARG A 85 6.68 -9.88 -31.30
CA ARG A 85 7.92 -10.03 -32.08
C ARG A 85 8.01 -11.42 -32.72
N SER A 86 7.66 -12.47 -31.96
CA SER A 86 7.63 -13.84 -32.45
C SER A 86 6.62 -14.02 -33.58
N SER A 87 5.36 -13.57 -33.37
CA SER A 87 4.30 -13.64 -34.38
C SER A 87 4.68 -12.87 -35.65
N ARG A 88 5.29 -11.68 -35.50
CA ARG A 88 5.77 -10.89 -36.64
C ARG A 88 6.86 -11.62 -37.41
N GLN A 89 7.81 -12.24 -36.73
CA GLN A 89 8.88 -12.99 -37.40
C GLN A 89 8.34 -14.20 -38.15
N ASN A 90 7.40 -14.93 -37.55
CA ASN A 90 6.73 -16.06 -38.19
C ASN A 90 5.96 -15.64 -39.44
N ALA A 91 5.27 -14.49 -39.41
CA ALA A 91 4.59 -13.93 -40.57
C ALA A 91 5.57 -13.59 -41.71
N ILE A 92 6.67 -12.89 -41.41
CA ILE A 92 7.72 -12.57 -42.39
C ILE A 92 8.31 -13.85 -43.01
N THR A 93 8.61 -14.86 -42.18
CA THR A 93 9.13 -16.14 -42.66
C THR A 93 8.11 -16.88 -43.54
N GLY A 94 6.83 -16.84 -43.18
CA GLY A 94 5.75 -17.40 -44.00
C GLY A 94 5.66 -16.74 -45.37
N GLU A 95 5.63 -15.41 -45.42
CA GLU A 95 5.60 -14.64 -46.68
C GLU A 95 6.83 -14.94 -47.55
N LEU A 96 8.03 -15.05 -46.96
CA LEU A 96 9.24 -15.40 -47.69
C LEU A 96 9.19 -16.82 -48.27
N LEU A 97 8.69 -17.80 -47.51
CA LEU A 97 8.53 -19.18 -47.99
C LEU A 97 7.54 -19.26 -49.15
N ASP A 98 6.44 -18.51 -49.08
CA ASP A 98 5.45 -18.43 -50.15
C ASP A 98 6.05 -17.83 -51.43
N ILE A 99 6.89 -16.79 -51.32
CA ILE A 99 7.62 -16.20 -52.47
C ILE A 99 8.56 -17.22 -53.12
N VAL A 100 9.35 -17.94 -52.32
CA VAL A 100 10.31 -18.95 -52.82
C VAL A 100 9.56 -20.09 -53.51
N ALA A 101 8.52 -20.63 -52.88
CA ALA A 101 7.71 -21.70 -53.46
C ALA A 101 7.04 -21.27 -54.78
N GLY A 102 6.53 -20.02 -54.84
CA GLY A 102 5.96 -19.45 -56.06
C GLY A 102 6.97 -19.34 -57.21
N PHE A 103 8.21 -18.92 -56.90
CA PHE A 103 9.28 -18.85 -57.90
C PHE A 103 9.72 -20.23 -58.41
N GLU A 104 9.86 -21.22 -57.51
CA GLU A 104 10.19 -22.59 -57.88
C GLU A 104 9.11 -23.23 -58.77
N ALA A 105 7.83 -22.95 -58.50
CA ALA A 105 6.73 -23.43 -59.33
C ALA A 105 6.79 -22.88 -60.76
N LEU A 106 7.26 -21.64 -60.95
CA LEU A 106 7.44 -21.02 -62.27
C LEU A 106 8.65 -21.57 -63.04
N ASN A 107 9.71 -21.97 -62.32
CA ASN A 107 10.96 -22.50 -62.91
C ASN A 107 10.90 -24.00 -63.24
N ARG A 108 9.83 -24.71 -62.84
CA ARG A 108 9.69 -26.12 -63.20
C ARG A 108 9.40 -26.24 -64.71
N PRO A 109 10.23 -26.95 -65.50
CA PRO A 109 10.01 -27.07 -66.94
C PRO A 109 8.67 -27.77 -67.18
N ARG A 110 7.84 -27.17 -68.04
CA ARG A 110 6.63 -27.81 -68.54
C ARG A 110 7.05 -29.05 -69.33
N CYS A 111 6.65 -30.24 -68.85
CA CYS A 111 6.66 -31.45 -69.65
C CYS A 111 5.70 -31.32 -70.84
#